data_AF-A0A7U5TH14-F1
#
_entry.id   AF-A0A7U5TH14-F1
#
_cell.length_a   1.000
_cell.length_b   1.000
_cell.length_c   1.000
_cell.angle_alpha   90.00
_cell.angle_beta   90.00
_cell.angle_gamma   90.00
#
_symmetry.space_group_name_H-M   'P 1'
#
loop_
_entity.id
_entity.type
_entity.pdbx_description
1 polymer ?
#
loop_
_entity_poly.entity_id
_entity_poly.type
_entity_poly.pdbx_seq_one_letter_code
_entity_poly.pdbx_strand_id
1 'polypeptide(L)'
;MTEKPKRRRVIITDADIFSAFERWCSPGLKNQKLFTSNVREALSPMHPGMPILQYDVRQKLKNMAARGLVTEVRLNPNSTAWMINEAQHGKN
;
A
#
# COMPACT_ATOMS: atom_id res chain seq x y z
N MET A 1 33.91 18.45 0.76
CA MET A 1 32.70 18.10 1.53
C MET A 1 31.70 17.53 0.55
N THR A 2 31.51 16.21 0.52
CA THR A 2 30.54 15.55 -0.36
C THR A 2 29.16 15.62 0.31
N GLU A 3 28.27 16.47 -0.21
CA GLU A 3 26.86 16.45 0.18
C GLU A 3 26.32 15.04 0.01
N LYS A 4 25.89 14.41 1.12
CA LYS A 4 25.16 13.14 1.03
C LYS A 4 23.92 13.40 0.15
N PRO A 5 23.68 12.63 -0.92
CA PRO A 5 22.50 12.82 -1.74
C PRO A 5 21.28 12.73 -0.83
N LYS A 6 20.52 13.82 -0.77
CA LYS A 6 19.27 13.93 -0.01
C LYS A 6 18.35 12.84 -0.56
N ARG A 7 18.29 11.67 0.11
CA ARG A 7 17.48 10.53 -0.32
C ARG A 7 16.05 11.03 -0.47
N ARG A 8 15.60 11.20 -1.72
CA ARG A 8 14.23 11.60 -2.02
C ARG A 8 13.34 10.50 -1.43
N ARG A 9 12.44 10.88 -0.52
CA ARG A 9 11.44 9.95 0.00
C ARG A 9 10.51 9.56 -1.15
N VAL A 10 10.16 8.27 -1.23
CA VAL A 10 9.16 7.80 -2.20
C VAL A 10 7.84 8.47 -1.90
N ILE A 11 7.20 9.01 -2.93
CA ILE A 11 5.81 9.43 -2.85
C ILE A 11 4.96 8.23 -3.30
N ILE A 12 4.29 7.57 -2.36
CA ILE A 12 3.44 6.42 -2.65
C ILE A 12 2.10 6.92 -3.19
N THR A 13 1.81 6.59 -4.45
CA THR A 13 0.56 6.96 -5.14
C THR A 13 -0.57 5.97 -4.85
N ASP A 14 -1.80 6.29 -5.27
CA ASP A 14 -2.92 5.34 -5.15
C ASP A 14 -2.71 4.14 -6.08
N ALA A 15 -2.20 4.39 -7.30
CA ALA A 15 -1.86 3.35 -8.27
C ALA A 15 -0.79 2.39 -7.73
N ASP A 16 0.23 2.90 -7.03
CA ASP A 16 1.23 2.07 -6.37
C ASP A 16 0.60 1.06 -5.40
N ILE A 17 -0.38 1.51 -4.60
CA ILE A 17 -1.09 0.62 -3.67
C ILE A 17 -1.92 -0.40 -4.45
N PHE A 18 -2.65 0.02 -5.47
CA PHE A 18 -3.45 -0.91 -6.27
C PHE A 18 -2.59 -1.98 -6.93
N SER A 19 -1.49 -1.61 -7.60
CA SER A 19 -0.56 -2.57 -8.18
C SER A 19 0.11 -3.47 -7.12
N ALA A 20 0.40 -2.93 -5.93
CA ALA A 20 0.94 -3.74 -4.84
C ALA A 20 -0.05 -4.81 -4.37
N PHE A 21 -1.35 -4.49 -4.35
CA PHE A 21 -2.38 -5.48 -4.08
C PHE A 21 -2.56 -6.43 -5.26
N GLU A 22 -2.65 -5.99 -6.51
CA GLU A 22 -2.77 -6.89 -7.68
C GLU A 22 -1.65 -7.93 -7.73
N ARG A 23 -0.44 -7.56 -7.30
CA ARG A 23 0.71 -8.48 -7.24
C ARG A 23 0.55 -9.58 -6.20
N TRP A 24 -0.15 -9.31 -5.10
CA TRP A 24 -0.41 -10.29 -4.03
C TRP A 24 -1.78 -10.95 -4.17
N CYS A 25 -2.73 -10.27 -4.77
CA CYS A 25 -4.11 -10.67 -4.92
C CYS A 25 -4.29 -11.45 -6.20
N SER A 26 -4.41 -12.77 -6.07
CA SER A 26 -4.78 -13.62 -7.19
C SER A 26 -6.12 -13.15 -7.78
N PRO A 27 -6.20 -12.99 -9.12
CA PRO A 27 -7.46 -12.65 -9.78
C PRO A 27 -8.47 -13.77 -9.50
N GLY A 28 -9.46 -13.48 -8.65
CA GLY A 28 -10.48 -14.45 -8.25
C GLY A 28 -10.77 -14.50 -6.75
N LEU A 29 -9.85 -14.03 -5.90
CA LEU A 29 -10.09 -13.94 -4.45
C LEU A 29 -10.62 -12.56 -4.08
N LYS A 30 -11.93 -12.36 -4.30
CA LYS A 30 -12.65 -11.20 -3.77
C LYS A 30 -12.47 -11.18 -2.25
N ASN A 31 -12.02 -10.06 -1.69
CA ASN A 31 -11.78 -9.83 -0.25
C ASN A 31 -10.43 -10.26 0.33
N GLN A 32 -9.35 -10.26 -0.46
CA GLN A 32 -8.02 -10.47 0.13
C GLN A 32 -7.62 -9.37 1.11
N LYS A 33 -7.12 -9.80 2.27
CA LYS A 33 -6.63 -8.95 3.35
C LYS A 33 -5.11 -8.95 3.34
N LEU A 34 -4.50 -7.79 3.15
CA LEU A 34 -3.04 -7.63 3.16
C LEU A 34 -2.59 -6.82 4.36
N PHE A 35 -1.51 -7.26 5.02
CA PHE A 35 -0.87 -6.45 6.04
C PHE A 35 -0.06 -5.32 5.41
N THR A 36 0.14 -4.24 6.17
CA THR A 36 0.99 -3.11 5.75
C THR A 36 2.40 -3.58 5.33
N SER A 37 2.93 -4.63 5.96
CA SER A 37 4.22 -5.23 5.61
C SER A 37 4.21 -5.86 4.22
N ASN A 38 3.16 -6.61 3.85
CA ASN A 38 3.04 -7.22 2.53
C ASN A 38 2.91 -6.16 1.43
N VAL A 39 2.12 -5.10 1.69
CA VAL A 39 2.01 -3.97 0.76
C VAL A 39 3.37 -3.31 0.57
N ARG A 40 4.11 -3.03 1.66
CA ARG A 40 5.47 -2.47 1.59
C ARG A 40 6.43 -3.35 0.77
N GLU A 41 6.36 -4.65 0.98
CA GLU A 41 7.18 -5.62 0.27
C GLU A 41 6.90 -5.61 -1.24
N ALA A 42 5.63 -5.54 -1.65
CA ALA A 42 5.26 -5.42 -3.06
C ALA A 42 5.63 -4.07 -3.69
N LEU A 43 5.68 -2.99 -2.91
CA LEU A 43 6.13 -1.67 -3.37
C LEU A 43 7.64 -1.60 -3.59
N SER A 44 8.43 -2.40 -2.86
CA SER A 44 9.90 -2.39 -2.92
C SER A 44 10.46 -2.59 -4.33
N PRO A 45 9.98 -3.56 -5.14
CA PRO A 45 10.43 -3.69 -6.54
C PRO A 45 9.91 -2.58 -7.46
N MET A 46 8.84 -1.85 -7.10
CA MET A 46 8.32 -0.74 -7.91
C MET A 46 9.15 0.54 -7.74
N HIS A 47 9.82 0.70 -6.60
CA HIS A 47 10.64 1.86 -6.25
C HIS A 47 12.08 1.44 -5.94
N PRO A 48 12.85 0.95 -6.93
CA PRO A 48 14.16 0.37 -6.71
C PRO A 48 15.13 1.40 -6.11
N GLY A 49 15.85 0.97 -5.06
CA GLY A 49 16.86 1.81 -4.39
C GLY A 49 16.28 2.94 -3.53
N MET A 50 14.95 3.05 -3.42
CA MET A 50 14.31 4.05 -2.59
C MET A 50 13.74 3.43 -1.30
N PRO A 51 14.04 4.00 -0.12
CA PRO A 51 13.56 3.44 1.14
C PRO A 51 12.05 3.66 1.28
N ILE A 52 11.29 2.58 1.47
CA ILE A 52 9.86 2.61 1.74
C ILE A 52 9.62 2.33 3.22
N LEU A 53 9.16 3.34 3.96
CA LEU A 53 8.87 3.18 5.37
C LEU A 53 7.48 2.57 5.57
N GLN A 54 7.36 1.64 6.51
CA GLN A 54 6.07 1.04 6.86
C GLN A 54 5.05 2.09 7.35
N TYR A 55 5.54 3.15 8.00
CA TYR A 55 4.72 4.27 8.42
C TYR A 55 4.08 5.00 7.22
N ASP A 56 4.84 5.29 6.17
CA ASP A 56 4.35 6.01 4.99
C ASP A 56 3.28 5.19 4.26
N VAL A 57 3.50 3.87 4.13
CA VAL A 57 2.51 2.94 3.58
C VAL A 57 1.24 2.94 4.42
N ARG A 58 1.36 2.91 5.76
CA ARG A 58 0.19 2.94 6.66
C ARG A 58 -0.59 4.25 6.55
N GLN A 59 0.09 5.39 6.50
CA GLN A 59 -0.56 6.70 6.32
C GLN A 59 -1.29 6.76 4.98
N LYS A 60 -0.64 6.26 3.92
CA LYS A 60 -1.25 6.19 2.60
C LYS A 60 -2.53 5.34 2.60
N LEU A 61 -2.49 4.16 3.20
CA LEU A 61 -3.65 3.26 3.31
C LEU A 61 -4.78 3.87 4.13
N LYS A 62 -4.47 4.57 5.23
CA LYS A 62 -5.46 5.34 6.00
C LYS A 62 -6.13 6.43 5.16
N ASN A 63 -5.35 7.18 4.38
CA ASN A 63 -5.88 8.22 3.50
C ASN A 63 -6.73 7.65 2.36
N MET A 64 -6.39 6.47 1.85
CA MET A 64 -7.24 5.73 0.90
C MET A 64 -8.51 5.20 1.57
N ALA A 65 -8.44 4.74 2.81
CA ALA A 65 -9.59 4.27 3.57
C ALA A 65 -10.59 5.38 3.85
N ALA A 66 -10.11 6.56 4.23
CA ALA A 66 -10.94 7.76 4.39
C ALA A 66 -11.67 8.17 3.10
N ARG A 67 -11.14 7.80 1.93
CA ARG A 67 -11.76 8.04 0.61
C ARG A 67 -12.62 6.86 0.13
N GLY A 68 -12.69 5.77 0.88
CA GLY A 68 -13.46 4.57 0.51
C GLY A 68 -12.80 3.67 -0.53
N LEU A 69 -11.52 3.87 -0.86
CA LEU A 69 -10.79 3.07 -1.86
C LEU A 69 -10.29 1.73 -1.29
N VAL A 70 -10.00 1.71 0.01
CA VAL A 70 -9.62 0.49 0.74
C VAL A 70 -10.41 0.43 2.05
N THR A 71 -10.51 -0.76 2.63
CA THR A 71 -11.14 -1.00 3.92
C THR A 71 -10.08 -1.39 4.94
N GLU A 72 -10.05 -0.71 6.09
CA GLU A 72 -9.25 -1.10 7.24
C GLU A 72 -9.94 -2.26 7.97
N VAL A 73 -9.29 -3.41 8.04
CA VAL A 73 -9.80 -4.60 8.73
C VAL A 73 -8.98 -4.83 10.00
N ARG A 74 -9.57 -4.52 11.16
CA ARG A 74 -8.94 -4.85 12.45
C ARG A 74 -9.08 -6.35 12.73
N LEU A 75 -7.96 -7.03 12.84
CA LEU A 75 -7.92 -8.48 13.15
C LEU A 75 -7.76 -8.71 14.65
N ASN A 76 -6.95 -7.90 15.32
CA ASN A 76 -6.79 -7.86 16.78
C ASN A 76 -6.31 -6.46 17.20
N PRO A 77 -6.19 -6.15 18.52
CA PRO A 77 -5.79 -4.81 18.97
C PRO A 77 -4.46 -4.29 18.38
N ASN A 78 -3.57 -5.20 17.99
CA ASN A 78 -2.23 -4.90 17.49
C ASN A 78 -2.04 -5.22 15.99
N SER A 79 -3.10 -5.66 15.30
CA SER A 79 -3.00 -6.17 13.93
C SER A 79 -4.12 -5.65 13.06
N THR A 80 -3.71 -5.01 11.97
CA THR A 80 -4.58 -4.38 10.99
C THR A 80 -4.19 -4.87 9.61
N ALA A 81 -5.17 -5.40 8.90
CA ALA A 81 -5.07 -5.72 7.50
C ALA A 81 -5.89 -4.73 6.65
N TRP A 82 -5.66 -4.75 5.36
CA TRP A 82 -6.23 -3.83 4.40
C TRP A 82 -6.82 -4.61 3.24
N MET A 83 -7.93 -4.14 2.71
CA MET A 83 -8.64 -4.79 1.61
C MET A 83 -9.01 -3.73 0.57
N ILE A 84 -8.82 -4.00 -0.71
CA ILE A 84 -9.27 -3.09 -1.76
C ILE A 84 -10.78 -3.18 -1.93
N ASN A 85 -11.39 -2.03 -2.17
CA ASN A 85 -12.79 -1.96 -2.59
C ASN A 85 -12.84 -2.00 -4.13
N GLU A 86 -12.96 -3.20 -4.72
CA GLU A 86 -12.94 -3.42 -6.18
C GLU A 86 -13.97 -2.56 -6.94
N ALA A 87 -15.11 -2.23 -6.31
CA ALA A 87 -16.16 -1.39 -6.89
C ALA A 87 -15.69 0.03 -7.27
N GLN A 88 -14.56 0.49 -6.73
CA GLN A 88 -13.98 1.79 -7.06
C GLN A 88 -12.80 1.72 -8.03
N HIS A 89 -12.19 0.53 -8.24
CA HIS A 89 -11.05 0.37 -9.14
C HIS A 89 -11.46 0.32 -10.62
N GLY A 90 -12.64 -0.23 -10.93
CA GLY A 90 -13.14 -0.41 -12.30
C GLY A 90 -13.97 0.75 -12.87
N LYS A 91 -13.97 1.93 -12.23
CA LYS A 91 -14.81 3.08 -12.64
C LYS A 91 -14.04 4.22 -13.34
N ASN A 92 -12.81 3.99 -13.76
CA ASN A 92 -12.00 5.00 -14.48
C ASN A 92 -11.59 4.48 -15.86
#